data_AF-A0A6G0ZJG5-F1
#
_entry.id   AF-A0A6G0ZJG5-F1
#
_cell.length_a   1.000
_cell.length_b   1.000
_cell.length_c   1.000
_cell.angle_alpha   90.00
_cell.angle_beta   90.00
_cell.angle_gamma   90.00
#
_symmetry.space_group_name_H-M   'P 1'
#
loop_
_entity.id
_entity.type
_entity.pdbx_description
1 polymer ?
#
loop_
_entity_poly.entity_id
_entity_poly.type
_entity_poly.pdbx_seq_one_letter_code
_entity_poly.pdbx_strand_id
1 'polypeptide(L)'
;MNFGYWLHLSHLLPNINTTGIHKLLNKIQTEARERITCTPWTSRLPKMAQPDLDYIAPEVQLSSYCSSHSDMYSLGMVIFAIFNNGRPLIQANHSSSTYMKQLDVVSINLINVNLKV
;
A
#
# COMPACT_ATOMS: atom_id res chain seq x y z
N MET A 1 -4.88 17.25 11.90
CA MET A 1 -4.93 17.49 13.36
C MET A 1 -3.64 18.19 13.76
N ASN A 2 -3.75 19.45 14.18
CA ASN A 2 -2.62 20.37 14.36
C ASN A 2 -1.86 20.07 15.66
N PHE A 3 -0.53 19.95 15.60
CA PHE A 3 0.36 19.63 16.73
C PHE A 3 0.19 20.61 17.92
N GLY A 4 -0.26 21.84 17.65
CA GLY A 4 -0.52 22.86 18.68
C GLY A 4 -1.65 22.55 19.65
N TYR A 5 -2.68 21.79 19.24
CA TYR A 5 -3.78 21.41 20.15
C TYR A 5 -3.31 20.46 21.26
N TRP A 6 -2.30 19.64 20.97
CA TRP A 6 -1.73 18.70 21.92
C TRP A 6 -0.87 19.37 22.99
N LEU A 7 -0.15 20.44 22.63
CA LEU A 7 0.66 21.21 23.59
C LEU A 7 -0.19 21.97 24.61
N HIS A 8 -1.39 22.41 24.21
CA HIS A 8 -2.28 23.14 25.11
C HIS A 8 -3.07 22.21 26.06
N LEU A 9 -3.34 20.96 25.64
CA LEU A 9 -4.00 19.96 26.49
C LEU A 9 -3.05 19.27 27.48
N SER A 10 -1.74 19.28 27.27
CA SER A 10 -0.78 18.64 28.18
C SER A 10 -0.70 19.30 29.56
N HIS A 11 -1.14 20.56 29.69
CA HIS A 11 -1.26 21.25 30.98
C HIS A 11 -2.53 20.88 31.77
N LEU A 12 -3.56 20.34 31.12
CA LEU A 12 -4.86 20.04 31.74
C LEU A 12 -4.93 18.63 32.37
N LEU A 13 -3.98 17.74 32.05
CA LEU A 13 -3.95 16.36 32.56
C LEU A 13 -2.50 15.95 32.95
N PRO A 14 -1.96 16.49 34.07
CA PRO A 14 -0.56 16.33 34.46
C PRO A 14 -0.12 14.89 34.81
N ASN A 15 -1.05 13.93 34.82
CA ASN A 15 -0.78 12.52 35.12
C ASN A 15 -0.81 11.59 33.89
N ILE A 16 -0.92 12.12 32.68
CA ILE A 16 -0.79 11.29 31.48
C ILE A 16 0.69 11.03 31.23
N ASN A 17 1.07 9.75 31.17
CA ASN A 17 2.41 9.29 30.77
C ASN A 17 2.64 9.60 29.27
N THR A 18 2.91 10.87 28.96
CA THR A 18 3.06 11.39 27.59
C THR A 18 4.26 10.78 26.87
N THR A 19 5.32 10.42 27.60
CA THR A 19 6.49 9.73 27.05
C THR A 19 6.14 8.31 26.60
N GLY A 20 5.32 7.59 27.36
CA GLY A 20 4.77 6.28 26.97
C GLY A 20 3.91 6.37 25.71
N ILE A 21 3.02 7.37 25.63
CA ILE A 21 2.18 7.60 24.44
C ILE A 21 3.03 7.94 23.22
N HIS A 22 4.00 8.85 23.33
CA HIS A 22 4.91 9.18 22.22
C HIS A 22 5.72 7.96 21.76
N LYS A 23 6.18 7.12 22.69
CA LYS A 23 6.93 5.90 22.36
C LYS A 23 6.04 4.86 21.66
N LEU A 24 4.78 4.72 22.08
CA LEU A 24 3.78 3.89 21.42
C LEU A 24 3.44 4.41 20.02
N LEU A 25 3.20 5.72 19.87
CA LEU A 25 2.93 6.33 18.58
C LEU A 25 4.11 6.17 17.62
N ASN A 26 5.34 6.38 18.09
CA ASN A 26 6.54 6.12 17.29
C ASN A 26 6.69 4.65 16.93
N LYS A 27 6.40 3.73 17.86
CA LYS A 27 6.43 2.29 17.56
C LYS A 27 5.41 1.93 16.48
N ILE A 28 4.15 2.34 16.64
CA ILE A 28 3.10 2.14 15.63
C ILE A 28 3.51 2.72 14.28
N GLN A 29 4.10 3.92 14.26
CA GLN A 29 4.60 4.56 13.04
C GLN A 29 5.76 3.79 12.39
N THR A 30 6.61 3.14 13.18
CA THR A 30 7.78 2.41 12.72
C THR A 30 7.39 1.03 12.17
N GLU A 31 6.52 0.31 12.88
CA GLU A 31 5.96 -0.98 12.45
C GLU A 31 5.16 -0.79 11.15
N ALA A 32 4.42 0.32 11.02
CA ALA A 32 3.72 0.67 9.78
C ALA A 32 4.66 0.96 8.60
N ARG A 33 5.96 1.25 8.85
CA ARG A 33 6.97 1.58 7.82
C ARG A 33 7.96 0.45 7.57
N GLU A 34 7.84 -0.66 8.28
CA GLU A 34 8.79 -1.75 8.14
C GLU A 34 8.67 -2.35 6.73
N ARG A 35 9.81 -2.42 6.04
CA ARG A 35 9.92 -3.01 4.71
C ARG A 35 10.35 -4.45 4.89
N ILE A 36 9.49 -5.37 4.51
CA ILE A 36 9.77 -6.81 4.57
C ILE A 36 10.15 -7.27 3.17
N THR A 37 11.16 -8.13 3.06
CA THR A 37 11.51 -8.73 1.77
C THR A 37 10.39 -9.68 1.35
N CYS A 38 9.94 -9.55 0.10
CA CYS A 38 8.91 -10.41 -0.47
C CYS A 38 9.33 -10.93 -1.84
N THR A 39 8.82 -12.11 -2.20
CA THR A 39 9.08 -12.71 -3.50
C THR A 39 8.24 -12.05 -4.58
N PRO A 40 8.86 -11.43 -5.61
CA PRO A 40 8.12 -10.92 -6.76
C PRO A 40 7.57 -12.08 -7.59
N TRP A 41 6.57 -11.81 -8.41
CA TRP A 41 6.08 -12.77 -9.38
C TRP A 41 7.11 -13.02 -10.49
N THR A 42 7.21 -14.27 -10.95
CA THR A 42 8.09 -14.70 -12.03
C THR A 42 7.42 -15.75 -12.93
N SER A 43 7.80 -15.77 -14.21
CA SER A 43 7.38 -16.81 -15.16
C SER A 43 8.03 -18.17 -14.92
N ARG A 44 8.99 -18.27 -13.99
CA ARG A 44 9.79 -19.48 -13.73
C ARG A 44 9.15 -20.46 -12.75
N LEU A 45 8.10 -20.03 -12.04
CA LEU A 45 7.42 -20.84 -11.02
C LEU A 45 5.95 -21.07 -11.39
N PRO A 46 5.29 -22.12 -10.85
CA PRO A 46 3.87 -22.37 -11.08
C PRO A 46 2.97 -21.25 -10.52
N LYS A 47 1.80 -21.03 -11.13
CA LYS A 47 0.83 -20.00 -10.69
C LYS A 47 0.41 -20.16 -9.22
N MET A 48 0.15 -21.40 -8.78
CA MET A 48 -0.33 -21.67 -7.42
C MET A 48 0.72 -21.42 -6.33
N ALA A 49 2.00 -21.37 -6.70
CA ALA A 49 3.10 -21.16 -5.76
C ALA A 49 3.50 -19.67 -5.67
N GLN A 50 2.74 -18.79 -6.30
CA GLN A 50 3.12 -17.39 -6.48
C GLN A 50 1.95 -16.45 -6.19
N PRO A 51 2.24 -15.20 -5.76
CA PRO A 51 1.23 -14.17 -5.62
C PRO A 51 0.62 -13.81 -6.99
N ASP A 52 -0.62 -13.33 -7.01
CA ASP A 52 -1.31 -12.99 -8.25
C ASP A 52 -0.93 -11.58 -8.73
N LEU A 53 -0.36 -11.50 -9.93
CA LEU A 53 0.19 -10.28 -10.53
C LEU A 53 -0.85 -9.16 -10.68
N ASP A 54 -2.14 -9.50 -10.80
CA ASP A 54 -3.23 -8.54 -10.95
C ASP A 54 -3.53 -7.73 -9.67
N TYR A 55 -3.00 -8.16 -8.52
CA TYR A 55 -3.25 -7.56 -7.21
C TYR A 55 -1.98 -7.10 -6.49
N ILE A 56 -0.80 -7.39 -7.06
CA ILE A 56 0.48 -7.05 -6.45
C ILE A 56 0.80 -5.57 -6.64
N ALA A 57 1.32 -4.94 -5.59
CA ALA A 57 1.82 -3.57 -5.62
C ALA A 57 3.09 -3.43 -6.47
N PRO A 58 3.31 -2.29 -7.17
CA PRO A 58 4.45 -2.10 -8.05
C PRO A 58 5.79 -2.28 -7.34
N GLU A 59 5.91 -1.82 -6.10
CA GLU A 59 7.13 -1.96 -5.30
C GLU A 59 7.44 -3.42 -4.92
N VAL A 60 6.42 -4.26 -4.74
CA VAL A 60 6.59 -5.68 -4.49
C VAL A 60 7.18 -6.36 -5.73
N GLN A 61 6.68 -6.02 -6.93
CA GLN A 61 7.17 -6.59 -8.18
C GLN A 61 8.55 -6.05 -8.59
N LEU A 62 8.81 -4.75 -8.40
CA LEU A 62 10.01 -4.07 -8.90
C LEU A 62 11.17 -4.08 -7.91
N SER A 63 10.86 -3.97 -6.62
CA SER A 63 11.85 -3.78 -5.55
C SER A 63 11.90 -4.94 -4.56
N SER A 64 11.03 -5.94 -4.73
CA SER A 64 10.98 -7.14 -3.86
C SER A 64 10.82 -6.79 -2.37
N TYR A 65 10.12 -5.69 -2.07
CA TYR A 65 9.75 -5.34 -0.70
C TYR A 65 8.25 -5.09 -0.60
N CYS A 66 7.67 -5.52 0.52
CA CYS A 66 6.30 -5.23 0.91
C CYS A 66 6.30 -4.36 2.17
N SER A 67 5.26 -3.54 2.30
CA SER A 67 4.96 -2.77 3.49
C SER A 67 3.45 -2.64 3.65
N SER A 68 3.00 -1.95 4.70
CA SER A 68 1.58 -1.60 4.88
C SER A 68 0.95 -0.93 3.65
N HIS A 69 1.74 -0.20 2.84
CA HIS A 69 1.25 0.44 1.62
C HIS A 69 0.93 -0.59 0.52
N SER A 70 1.71 -1.67 0.46
CA SER A 70 1.52 -2.77 -0.48
C SER A 70 0.24 -3.56 -0.17
N ASP A 71 -0.08 -3.71 1.12
CA ASP A 71 -1.34 -4.33 1.57
C ASP A 71 -2.55 -3.47 1.18
N MET A 72 -2.45 -2.15 1.42
CA MET A 72 -3.51 -1.21 1.04
C MET A 72 -3.71 -1.14 -0.48
N TYR A 73 -2.63 -1.21 -1.27
CA TYR A 73 -2.72 -1.33 -2.72
C TYR A 73 -3.50 -2.59 -3.11
N SER A 74 -3.09 -3.75 -2.59
CA SER A 74 -3.70 -5.05 -2.91
C SER A 74 -5.19 -5.07 -2.54
N LEU A 75 -5.54 -4.50 -1.38
CA LEU A 75 -6.92 -4.32 -0.94
C LEU A 75 -7.72 -3.43 -1.92
N GLY A 76 -7.14 -2.33 -2.37
CA GLY A 76 -7.75 -1.45 -3.37
C GLY A 76 -8.06 -2.17 -4.68
N MET A 77 -7.13 -3.01 -5.15
CA MET A 77 -7.32 -3.83 -6.36
C MET A 77 -8.45 -4.86 -6.19
N VAL A 78 -8.54 -5.50 -5.01
CA VAL A 78 -9.64 -6.41 -4.66
C VAL A 78 -10.99 -5.68 -4.62
N ILE A 79 -11.05 -4.54 -3.94
CA ILE A 79 -12.26 -3.72 -3.87
C ILE A 79 -12.70 -3.33 -5.28
N PHE A 80 -11.79 -2.85 -6.13
CA PHE A 80 -12.11 -2.53 -7.51
C PHE A 80 -12.69 -3.73 -8.26
N ALA A 81 -12.06 -4.90 -8.16
CA ALA A 81 -12.54 -6.11 -8.83
C ALA A 81 -13.97 -6.47 -8.39
N ILE A 82 -14.29 -6.38 -7.10
CA ILE A 82 -15.63 -6.64 -6.56
C ILE A 82 -16.66 -5.70 -7.21
N PHE A 83 -16.38 -4.39 -7.26
CA PHE A 83 -17.29 -3.41 -7.84
C PHE A 83 -17.29 -3.39 -9.37
N ASN A 84 -16.30 -4.02 -10.01
CA ASN A 84 -16.19 -4.15 -11.47
C ASN A 84 -16.60 -5.57 -11.97
N ASN A 85 -17.62 -6.17 -11.35
CA ASN A 85 -18.15 -7.49 -11.71
C ASN A 85 -17.10 -8.62 -11.71
N GLY A 86 -16.16 -8.59 -10.76
CA GLY A 86 -15.07 -9.54 -10.65
C GLY A 86 -13.93 -9.32 -11.65
N ARG A 87 -13.97 -8.26 -12.48
CA ARG A 87 -12.89 -7.95 -13.42
C ARG A 87 -11.82 -7.08 -12.74
N PRO A 88 -10.59 -7.59 -12.56
CA PRO A 88 -9.53 -6.80 -11.94
C PRO A 88 -9.13 -5.61 -12.82
N LEU A 89 -8.62 -4.56 -12.18
CA LEU A 89 -8.19 -3.33 -12.87
C LEU A 89 -6.98 -3.59 -13.78
N ILE A 90 -6.06 -4.42 -13.30
CA ILE A 90 -4.92 -4.93 -14.04
C ILE A 90 -5.25 -6.34 -14.49
N GLN A 91 -4.93 -6.66 -15.73
CA GLN A 91 -5.12 -7.97 -16.33
C GLN A 91 -3.80 -8.36 -16.98
N ALA A 92 -2.82 -8.65 -16.14
CA ALA A 92 -1.45 -8.88 -16.56
C ALA A 92 -1.28 -10.21 -17.30
N ASN A 93 -2.23 -11.14 -17.17
CA ASN A 93 -2.22 -12.44 -17.84
C ASN A 93 -0.88 -13.18 -17.66
N HIS A 94 -0.37 -13.21 -16.42
CA HIS A 94 0.90 -13.86 -16.08
C HIS A 94 2.09 -13.35 -16.91
N SER A 95 2.13 -12.04 -17.16
CA SER A 95 3.25 -11.37 -17.84
C SER A 95 3.62 -10.08 -17.14
N SER A 96 4.83 -10.04 -16.56
CA SER A 96 5.38 -8.82 -15.95
C SER A 96 5.43 -7.64 -16.92
N SER A 97 5.66 -7.89 -18.21
CA SER A 97 5.66 -6.82 -19.22
C SER A 97 4.27 -6.21 -19.43
N THR A 98 3.22 -7.02 -19.42
CA THR A 98 1.83 -6.55 -19.54
C THR A 98 1.41 -5.78 -18.29
N TYR A 99 1.76 -6.30 -17.12
CA TYR A 99 1.58 -5.63 -15.83
C TYR A 99 2.17 -4.21 -15.82
N MET A 100 3.44 -4.07 -16.20
CA MET A 100 4.11 -2.76 -16.23
C MET A 100 3.43 -1.77 -17.16
N LYS A 101 3.06 -2.20 -18.38
CA LYS A 101 2.35 -1.34 -19.34
C LYS A 101 1.00 -0.86 -18.79
N GLN A 102 0.25 -1.75 -18.14
CA GLN A 102 -1.06 -1.40 -17.57
C GLN A 102 -0.91 -0.49 -16.35
N LEU A 103 0.10 -0.71 -15.51
CA LEU A 103 0.43 0.19 -14.41
C LEU A 103 0.71 1.62 -14.86
N ASP A 104 1.47 1.79 -15.95
CA ASP A 104 1.75 3.12 -16.49
C ASP A 104 0.45 3.83 -16.90
N VAL A 105 -0.46 3.12 -17.57
CA VAL A 105 -1.77 3.64 -17.98
C VAL A 105 -2.62 4.02 -16.77
N VAL A 106 -2.70 3.16 -15.75
CA VAL A 106 -3.44 3.43 -14.51
C VAL A 106 -2.87 4.65 -13.81
N SER A 107 -1.54 4.76 -13.71
CA SER A 107 -0.85 5.88 -13.07
C SER A 107 -1.15 7.20 -13.77
N ILE A 108 -1.09 7.22 -15.11
CA ILE A 108 -1.45 8.38 -15.93
C ILE A 108 -2.91 8.80 -15.68
N ASN A 109 -3.84 7.84 -15.64
CA ASN A 109 -5.25 8.13 -15.39
C ASN A 109 -5.50 8.71 -13.99
N LEU A 110 -4.81 8.19 -12.96
CA LEU A 110 -4.91 8.72 -11.60
C LEU A 110 -4.37 10.16 -11.48
N ILE A 111 -3.29 10.48 -12.19
CA ILE A 111 -2.75 11.85 -12.27
C ILE A 111 -3.77 12.77 -12.95
N ASN A 112 -4.36 12.33 -14.06
CA ASN A 112 -5.36 13.12 -14.78
C ASN A 112 -6.63 13.38 -13.98
N VAL A 113 -7.04 12.45 -13.10
CA VAL A 113 -8.17 12.67 -12.18
C VAL A 113 -7.80 13.70 -11.11
N ASN A 114 -6.63 13.58 -10.48
CA ASN A 114 -6.20 14.54 -9.44
C ASN A 114 -5.96 15.95 -9.97
N LEU A 115 -5.66 16.12 -11.26
CA LEU A 115 -5.52 17.44 -11.89
C LEU A 115 -6.85 18.06 -12.36
N LYS A 116 -7.94 17.30 -12.29
CA LYS A 116 -9.30 17.75 -12.69
C LYS A 116 -10.22 18.05 -11.51
N VAL A 117 -9.74 17.88 -10.28
CA VAL A 117 -10.42 18.23 -9.01
C VAL A 117 -9.79 19.49 -8.45
#